data_AF-A0A9J7AT95-F1
#
_entry.id   AF-A0A9J7AT95-F1
#
_cell.length_a   1.000
_cell.length_b   1.000
_cell.length_c   1.000
_cell.angle_alpha   90.00
_cell.angle_beta   90.00
_cell.angle_gamma   90.00
#
_symmetry.space_group_name_H-M   'P 1'
#
loop_
_entity.id
_entity.type
_entity.pdbx_description
1 polymer ?
#
loop_
_entity_poly.entity_id
_entity_poly.type
_entity_poly.pdbx_seq_one_letter_code
_entity_poly.pdbx_strand_id
1 'polypeptide(L)' 'MVVRRLLWEAARRVAQNPEIQQKAADIAAEAYERARPKLENAGRHLSDSAREAAAEHDPMKDPVGFAKSLKKKAFPTEG' A
#
# COMPACT_ATOMS: atom_id res chain seq x y z
N MET A 1 -2.36 -16.56 -17.12
CA MET A 1 -3.56 -16.52 -16.25
C MET A 1 -3.52 -17.48 -15.06
N VAL A 2 -2.84 -18.63 -15.15
CA VAL A 2 -2.78 -19.64 -14.06
C VAL A 2 -2.16 -19.10 -12.78
N VAL A 3 -1.05 -18.35 -12.88
CA VAL A 3 -0.38 -17.74 -11.71
C VAL A 3 -1.29 -16.79 -10.95
N ARG A 4 -2.08 -15.96 -11.65
CA ARG A 4 -3.08 -15.05 -11.05
C ARG A 4 -4.13 -15.82 -10.23
N ARG A 5 -4.56 -16.98 -10.73
CA ARG A 5 -5.55 -17.85 -10.07
C ARG A 5 -4.97 -18.49 -8.82
N LEU A 6 -3.75 -19.02 -8.90
CA LEU A 6 -3.03 -19.61 -7.76
C LEU A 6 -2.78 -18.59 -6.66
N LEU A 7 -2.37 -17.37 -7.01
CA LEU A 7 -2.22 -16.27 -6.06
C LEU A 7 -3.56 -15.89 -5.42
N TRP A 8 -4.64 -15.88 -6.19
CA TRP A 8 -5.98 -15.56 -5.67
C TRP A 8 -6.52 -16.64 -4.74
N GLU A 9 -6.32 -17.92 -5.07
CA GLU A 9 -6.70 -19.03 -4.19
C GLU A 9 -5.83 -19.09 -2.93
N ALA A 10 -4.52 -18.85 -3.04
CA ALA A 10 -3.64 -18.74 -1.89
C ALA A 10 -4.07 -17.57 -0.97
N ALA A 11 -4.36 -16.40 -1.55
CA ALA A 11 -4.87 -15.25 -0.80
C ALA A 11 -6.23 -15.57 -0.14
N ARG A 12 -7.14 -16.23 -0.86
CA ARG A 12 -8.44 -16.64 -0.32
C ARG A 12 -8.29 -17.64 0.83
N ARG A 13 -7.35 -18.58 0.72
CA ARG A 13 -7.06 -19.60 1.74
C ARG A 13 -6.38 -19.00 2.97
N VAL A 14 -5.49 -18.03 2.77
CA VAL A 14 -4.89 -17.21 3.83
C VAL A 14 -5.97 -16.39 4.54
N ALA A 15 -6.86 -15.75 3.79
CA ALA A 15 -7.98 -14.98 4.34
C ALA A 15 -9.01 -15.84 5.08
N GLN A 16 -9.15 -17.13 4.75
CA GLN A 16 -10.06 -18.05 5.45
C GLN A 16 -9.45 -18.73 6.67
N ASN A 17 -8.14 -18.56 6.92
CA ASN A 17 -7.47 -19.13 8.09
C ASN A 17 -7.30 -18.08 9.20
N PRO A 18 -8.09 -18.17 10.29
CA PRO A 18 -8.01 -17.19 11.37
C PRO A 18 -6.65 -17.18 12.08
N GLU A 19 -5.95 -18.31 12.14
CA GLU A 19 -4.60 -18.39 12.72
C GLU A 19 -3.55 -17.62 11.91
N ILE A 20 -3.66 -17.68 10.58
CA ILE A 20 -2.77 -16.92 9.68
C ILE A 20 -3.09 -15.43 9.77
N GLN A 21 -4.37 -15.05 9.88
CA GLN A 21 -4.77 -13.66 10.08
C GLN A 21 -4.23 -13.09 11.39
N GLN A 22 -4.28 -13.84 12.49
CA GLN A 22 -3.73 -13.41 13.77
C GLN A 22 -2.21 -13.21 13.70
N LYS A 23 -1.47 -14.18 13.14
CA LYS A 23 -0.01 -14.05 12.95
C LYS A 23 0.35 -12.89 12.01
N ALA A 24 -0.42 -12.70 10.94
CA ALA A 24 -0.24 -11.58 10.03
C ALA A 24 -0.54 -10.24 10.71
N ALA A 25 -1.55 -10.17 11.58
CA ALA A 25 -1.88 -8.99 12.36
C ALA A 25 -0.76 -8.65 13.36
N ASP A 26 -0.20 -9.65 14.05
CA ASP A 26 0.96 -9.50 14.94
C ASP A 26 2.20 -9.00 14.19
N ILE A 27 2.55 -9.62 13.06
CA ILE A 27 3.69 -9.22 12.24
C ILE A 27 3.46 -7.82 11.67
N ALA A 28 2.24 -7.50 11.23
CA ALA A 28 1.88 -6.18 10.76
C ALA A 28 1.96 -5.14 11.88
N ALA A 29 1.54 -5.48 13.10
CA ALA A 29 1.65 -4.61 14.27
C ALA A 29 3.12 -4.34 14.63
N GLU A 30 3.97 -5.37 14.69
CA GLU A 30 5.39 -5.20 14.97
C GLU A 30 6.10 -4.38 13.88
N ALA A 31 5.81 -4.68 12.61
CA ALA A 31 6.35 -3.93 11.49
C ALA A 31 5.87 -2.48 11.52
N TYR A 32 4.60 -2.24 11.87
CA TYR A 32 4.04 -0.91 12.00
C TYR A 32 4.65 -0.14 13.17
N GLU A 33 4.86 -0.74 14.34
CA GLU A 33 5.53 -0.08 15.47
C GLU A 33 7.00 0.24 15.16
N ARG A 34 7.71 -0.66 14.49
CA ARG A 34 9.10 -0.43 14.07
C ARG A 34 9.20 0.62 12.96
N ALA A 35 8.21 0.67 12.07
CA ALA A 35 8.15 1.64 10.99
C ALA A 35 7.54 2.98 11.42
N ARG A 36 6.74 3.03 12.49
CA ARG A 36 6.05 4.22 13.02
C ARG A 36 6.93 5.47 13.06
N PRO A 37 8.12 5.46 13.68
CA PRO A 37 8.95 6.68 13.74
C PRO A 37 9.48 7.12 12.36
N LYS A 38 9.66 6.18 11.42
CA LYS A 38 10.06 6.50 10.03
C LYS A 38 8.87 6.92 9.17
N LEU A 39 7.70 6.36 9.43
CA LEU A 39 6.42 6.66 8.78
C LEU A 39 5.82 7.98 9.28
N GLU A 40 6.07 8.44 10.49
CA GLU A 40 5.56 9.74 10.93
C GLU A 40 6.24 10.92 10.21
N ASN A 41 7.54 10.81 9.95
CA ASN A 41 8.29 11.82 9.19
C ASN A 41 8.11 11.67 7.67
N ALA A 42 8.27 10.46 7.12
CA ALA A 42 8.10 10.24 5.68
C ALA A 42 6.63 10.20 5.26
N GLY A 43 5.75 9.76 6.14
CA GLY A 43 4.33 9.58 5.87
C GLY A 43 3.53 10.87 5.83
N ARG A 44 3.97 11.98 6.45
CA ARG A 44 3.34 13.29 6.17
C ARG A 44 3.51 13.68 4.72
N HIS A 45 4.76 13.70 4.24
CA HIS A 45 5.05 14.02 2.85
C HIS A 45 4.37 13.06 1.87
N LEU A 46 4.36 11.76 2.19
CA LEU A 46 3.73 10.75 1.35
C LEU A 46 2.19 10.81 1.40
N SER A 47 1.61 11.18 2.54
CA SER A 47 0.16 11.38 2.68
C SER A 47 -0.30 12.64 1.97
N ASP A 48 0.45 13.74 2.07
CA ASP A 48 0.18 14.96 1.29
C ASP A 48 0.32 14.69 -0.22
N SER A 49 1.41 14.03 -0.63
CA SER A 49 1.61 13.59 -2.02
C SER A 49 0.48 12.69 -2.52
N ALA A 50 -0.02 11.77 -1.69
CA ALA A 50 -1.15 10.91 -2.01
C ALA A 50 -2.47 11.68 -2.09
N ARG A 51 -2.69 12.64 -1.19
CA ARG A 51 -3.90 13.46 -1.19
C ARG A 51 -3.95 14.36 -2.42
N GLU A 52 -2.82 14.93 -2.80
CA GLU A 52 -2.69 15.69 -4.03
C GLU A 52 -2.83 14.83 -5.29
N ALA A 53 -2.23 13.64 -5.31
CA ALA A 53 -2.39 12.72 -6.43
C ALA A 53 -3.85 12.27 -6.58
N ALA A 54 -4.58 12.10 -5.46
CA ALA A 54 -6.01 11.77 -5.46
C ALA A 54 -6.89 12.94 -5.93
N ALA A 55 -6.43 14.19 -5.75
CA ALA A 55 -7.13 15.37 -6.25
C ALA A 55 -7.00 15.51 -7.78
N GLU A 56 -5.87 15.07 -8.36
CA GLU A 56 -5.65 15.06 -9.81
C GLU A 56 -6.26 13.82 -10.49
N HIS A 57 -6.12 12.66 -9.87
CA HIS A 57 -6.61 11.38 -10.38
C HIS A 57 -7.34 10.63 -9.27
N ASP A 58 -8.65 10.47 -9.44
CA ASP A 58 -9.48 9.71 -8.51
C ASP A 58 -8.98 8.24 -8.46
N PRO A 59 -8.49 7.74 -7.31
CA PRO A 59 -7.90 6.40 -7.20
C PRO A 59 -8.88 5.27 -7.51
N MET A 60 -10.19 5.52 -7.43
CA MET A 60 -11.24 4.54 -7.74
C MET A 60 -11.60 4.53 -9.23
N LYS A 61 -11.43 5.66 -9.93
CA LYS A 61 -11.76 5.79 -11.36
C LYS A 61 -10.54 5.65 -12.27
N ASP A 62 -9.40 6.18 -11.85
CA ASP A 62 -8.11 6.13 -12.55
C ASP A 62 -6.97 5.74 -11.58
N PRO A 63 -6.91 4.46 -11.19
CA PRO A 63 -5.88 3.96 -10.28
C PRO A 63 -4.46 4.05 -10.87
N VAL A 64 -4.33 4.04 -12.20
CA VAL A 64 -3.04 4.10 -12.89
C VAL A 64 -2.50 5.53 -12.91
N GLY A 65 -3.35 6.51 -13.23
CA GLY A 65 -3.01 7.93 -13.15
C GLY A 65 -2.66 8.34 -11.72
N PHE A 66 -3.45 7.88 -10.74
CA PHE A 66 -3.15 8.08 -9.33
C PHE A 66 -1.76 7.54 -8.95
N ALA A 67 -1.44 6.28 -9.30
CA ALA A 67 -0.14 5.69 -8.99
C ALA A 67 1.03 6.43 -9.66
N LYS A 68 0.83 6.92 -10.88
CA LYS A 68 1.83 7.70 -11.63
C LYS A 68 2.07 9.07 -10.99
N SER A 69 1.00 9.77 -10.61
CA SER A 69 1.07 11.07 -9.93
C SER A 69 1.63 10.94 -8.52
N LEU A 70 1.24 9.89 -7.78
CA LEU A 70 1.81 9.58 -6.48
C LEU A 70 3.32 9.30 -6.59
N LYS A 71 3.76 8.49 -7.55
CA LYS A 71 5.20 8.23 -7.75
C LYS A 71 5.96 9.52 -8.07
N LYS A 72 5.41 10.36 -8.95
CA LYS A 72 6.04 11.64 -9.33
C LYS A 72 6.18 12.61 -8.15
N LYS A 73 5.17 12.66 -7.26
CA LYS A 73 5.15 13.58 -6.11
C LYS A 73 5.89 13.04 -4.88
N ALA A 74 5.72 11.75 -4.58
CA ALA A 74 6.35 11.11 -3.43
C ALA A 74 7.85 10.79 -3.66
N PHE A 75 8.25 10.57 -4.92
CA PHE A 75 9.62 10.28 -5.30
C PHE A 75 10.01 11.09 -6.54
N PRO A 76 10.26 12.40 -6.40
CA PRO A 76 10.79 13.19 -7.50
C PRO A 76 12.15 12.60 -7.88
N THR A 77 12.21 11.96 -9.04
CA THR A 77 13.48 11.54 -9.64
C THR A 77 14.18 12.84 -9.99
N GLU A 78 15.18 13.23 -9.19
CA GLU A 78 16.08 14.33 -9.54
C GLU A 78 16.63 14.05 -10.96
N GLY A 79 16.29 14.94 -11.88
CA GLY A 79 16.92 15.07 -13.19
C GLY A 79 17.70 16.36 -13.21
#